data_AF-A0A820ITN3-F1
#
_entry.id   AF-A0A820ITN3-F1
#
_cell.length_a   1.000
_cell.length_b   1.000
_cell.length_c   1.000
_cell.angle_alpha   90.00
_cell.angle_beta   90.00
_cell.angle_gamma   90.00
#
_symmetry.space_group_name_H-M   'P 1'
#
loop_
_entity.id
_entity.type
_entity.pdbx_description
1 polymer ?
#
loop_
_entity_poly.entity_id
_entity_poly.type
_entity_poly.pdbx_seq_one_letter_code
_entity_poly.pdbx_strand_id
1 'polypeptide(L)'
;MNINKQQYVDFATQQINYILGDSGRSYVIGFGQNYPQRPHHVSSSCPDRPAVCNWDAFSNPNPNPQLLIGALVGGPDQNDNYEDRRDDYVMNEVTTDYNAGFQSVVAGLLHRQLKV
;
A
#
# COMPACT_ATOMS: atom_id res chain seq x y z
N MET A 1 11.94 -22.92 -24.27
CA MET A 1 12.01 -21.61 -23.57
C MET A 1 13.00 -21.75 -22.42
N ASN A 2 14.09 -20.98 -22.43
CA ASN A 2 15.01 -20.95 -21.28
C ASN A 2 14.41 -20.07 -20.19
N ILE A 3 13.78 -20.69 -19.20
CA ILE A 3 13.17 -20.00 -18.04
C ILE A 3 14.21 -19.92 -16.93
N ASN A 4 14.63 -18.71 -16.55
CA ASN A 4 15.48 -18.50 -15.39
C ASN A 4 14.63 -18.24 -14.14
N LYS A 5 14.28 -19.32 -13.45
CA LYS A 5 13.41 -19.29 -12.26
C LYS A 5 13.97 -18.40 -11.14
N GLN A 6 15.28 -18.40 -10.92
CA GLN A 6 15.88 -17.67 -9.81
C GLN A 6 15.78 -16.16 -10.06
N GLN A 7 16.16 -15.72 -11.26
CA GLN A 7 16.08 -14.31 -11.65
C GLN A 7 14.66 -13.73 -11.49
N TYR A 8 13.61 -14.50 -11.79
CA TYR A 8 12.23 -14.04 -11.63
C TYR A 8 11.80 -13.94 -10.17
N VAL A 9 12.28 -14.85 -9.32
CA VAL A 9 12.03 -14.80 -7.87
C VAL A 9 12.76 -13.62 -7.24
N ASP A 10 14.01 -13.37 -7.65
CA ASP A 10 14.81 -12.25 -7.15
C ASP A 10 14.16 -10.91 -7.52
N PHE A 11 13.72 -10.77 -8.77
CA PHE A 11 12.98 -9.59 -9.21
C PHE A 11 11.68 -9.39 -8.42
N ALA A 12 10.86 -10.44 -8.28
CA ALA A 12 9.63 -10.35 -7.48
C ALA A 12 9.91 -9.97 -6.01
N THR A 13 10.97 -10.52 -5.42
CA THR A 13 11.39 -10.20 -4.05
C THR A 13 11.80 -8.74 -3.94
N GLN A 14 12.58 -8.22 -4.90
CA GLN A 14 12.98 -6.81 -4.94
C GLN A 14 11.76 -5.88 -5.00
N GLN A 15 10.78 -6.18 -5.85
CA GLN A 15 9.57 -5.34 -5.97
C GLN A 15 8.72 -5.37 -4.69
N ILE A 16 8.56 -6.53 -4.07
CA ILE A 16 7.86 -6.63 -2.78
C ILE A 16 8.62 -5.87 -1.70
N ASN A 17 9.94 -6.00 -1.59
CA ASN A 17 10.68 -5.27 -0.57
C ASN A 17 10.62 -3.75 -0.79
N TYR A 18 10.62 -3.27 -2.04
CA TYR A 18 10.38 -1.86 -2.35
C TYR A 18 9.01 -1.39 -1.83
N ILE A 19 7.94 -2.15 -2.10
CA ILE A 19 6.59 -1.89 -1.59
C ILE A 19 6.58 -1.86 -0.05
N LEU A 20 7.35 -2.74 0.57
CA LEU A 20 7.36 -2.94 2.03
C LEU A 20 8.25 -1.94 2.78
N GLY A 21 9.28 -1.34 2.17
CA GLY A 21 10.15 -0.42 2.91
C GLY A 21 11.52 -0.06 2.32
N ASP A 22 12.04 -0.78 1.32
CA ASP A 22 13.46 -0.64 0.93
C ASP A 22 13.84 0.76 0.42
N SER A 23 12.86 1.56 -0.03
CA SER A 23 13.06 2.96 -0.45
C SER A 23 12.98 3.98 0.71
N GLY A 24 12.92 3.51 1.96
CA GLY A 24 12.86 4.35 3.15
C GLY A 24 11.44 4.64 3.66
N ARG A 25 10.40 4.11 3.00
CA ARG A 25 9.01 4.10 3.47
C ARG A 25 8.27 2.87 2.99
N SER A 26 7.21 2.49 3.70
CA SER A 26 6.26 1.50 3.20
C SER A 26 5.18 2.16 2.33
N TYR A 27 4.64 1.41 1.37
CA TYR A 27 3.44 1.75 0.62
C TYR A 27 2.23 0.90 1.05
N VAL A 28 2.35 0.16 2.15
CA VAL A 28 1.29 -0.68 2.72
C VAL A 28 0.84 -0.07 4.04
N ILE A 29 -0.44 0.28 4.11
CA ILE A 29 -1.01 0.98 5.27
C ILE A 29 -0.92 0.12 6.53
N GLY A 30 -0.37 0.69 7.61
CA GLY A 30 -0.20 0.00 8.89
C GLY A 30 0.97 -0.98 8.94
N PHE A 31 1.86 -0.99 7.93
CA PHE A 31 3.03 -1.85 7.89
C PHE A 31 4.33 -1.03 7.73
N GLY A 32 5.42 -1.49 8.34
CA GLY A 32 6.73 -0.87 8.16
C GLY A 32 6.84 0.55 8.74
N GLN A 33 7.80 1.32 8.23
CA GLN A 33 8.05 2.70 8.65
C GLN A 33 7.41 3.68 7.66
N ASN A 34 6.90 4.81 8.16
CA ASN A 34 6.38 5.91 7.35
C ASN A 34 5.36 5.51 6.28
N TYR A 35 4.42 4.61 6.63
CA TYR A 35 3.36 4.17 5.72
C TYR A 35 2.32 5.29 5.44
N PRO A 36 1.54 5.18 4.35
CA PRO A 36 0.49 6.15 4.03
C PRO A 36 -0.59 6.22 5.11
N GLN A 37 -0.93 7.43 5.53
CA GLN A 37 -1.93 7.68 6.56
C GLN A 37 -3.20 8.31 5.99
N ARG A 38 -3.18 8.79 4.74
CA ARG A 38 -4.29 9.53 4.12
C ARG A 38 -4.72 8.90 2.79
N PRO A 39 -5.05 7.58 2.74
CA PRO A 39 -5.52 6.95 1.51
C PRO A 39 -6.83 7.58 1.02
N HIS A 40 -7.00 7.61 -0.30
CA HIS A 40 -8.23 8.00 -0.99
C HIS A 40 -9.32 6.93 -0.78
N HIS A 41 -9.88 6.87 0.43
CA HIS A 41 -10.85 5.85 0.83
C HIS A 41 -11.89 6.41 1.80
N VAL A 42 -13.16 6.34 1.41
CA VAL A 42 -14.28 7.04 2.08
C VAL A 42 -14.50 6.54 3.50
N SER A 43 -14.64 5.23 3.70
CA SER A 43 -15.00 4.73 5.04
C SER A 43 -13.86 4.88 6.04
N SER A 44 -12.61 4.90 5.59
CA SER A 44 -11.48 5.09 6.50
C SER A 44 -11.24 6.55 6.86
N SER A 45 -11.64 7.50 6.02
CA SER A 45 -11.59 8.93 6.34
C SER A 45 -12.70 9.37 7.31
N CYS A 46 -13.76 8.58 7.46
CA CYS A 46 -14.84 8.89 8.39
C CYS A 46 -14.42 8.74 9.87
N PRO A 47 -14.84 9.68 10.75
CA PRO A 47 -14.68 9.52 12.19
C PRO A 47 -15.59 8.41 12.75
N ASP A 48 -15.34 8.01 14.01
CA ASP A 48 -16.22 7.10 14.72
C ASP A 48 -17.64 7.66 14.87
N ARG A 49 -18.63 6.76 14.82
CA ARG A 49 -20.02 7.12 15.08
C ARG A 49 -20.17 7.61 16.53
N PRO A 50 -21.05 8.61 16.79
CA PRO A 50 -22.07 9.16 15.88
C PRO A 50 -21.61 10.43 15.13
N ALA A 51 -20.30 10.73 15.05
CA ALA A 51 -19.84 11.91 14.35
C ALA A 51 -20.25 11.90 12.88
N VAL A 52 -20.52 13.08 12.33
CA VAL A 52 -20.94 13.24 10.92
C VAL A 52 -19.75 12.96 10.01
N CYS A 53 -19.96 12.12 9.00
CA CYS A 53 -19.01 11.95 7.90
C CYS A 53 -19.59 12.60 6.64
N ASN A 54 -18.89 13.61 6.13
CA ASN A 54 -19.26 14.41 4.95
C ASN A 54 -17.97 14.80 4.18
N TRP A 55 -18.06 15.76 3.27
CA TRP A 55 -16.91 16.25 2.51
C TRP A 55 -15.79 16.87 3.36
N ASP A 56 -16.06 17.29 4.60
CA ASP A 56 -15.01 17.78 5.50
C ASP A 56 -14.05 16.66 5.89
N ALA A 57 -14.54 15.41 6.00
CA ALA A 57 -13.70 14.23 6.23
C ALA A 57 -12.74 13.98 5.06
N PHE A 58 -13.19 14.24 3.82
CA PHE A 58 -12.34 14.15 2.63
C PHE A 58 -11.26 15.24 2.63
N SER A 59 -11.61 16.50 2.91
CA SER A 59 -10.70 17.64 2.84
C SER A 59 -9.76 17.78 4.07
N ASN A 60 -9.96 16.98 5.13
CA ASN A 60 -9.21 17.10 6.38
C ASN A 60 -7.68 16.86 6.18
N PRO A 61 -6.78 17.77 6.61
CA PRO A 61 -5.32 17.58 6.49
C PRO A 61 -4.75 16.45 7.35
N ASN A 62 -5.50 15.95 8.34
CA ASN A 62 -5.04 14.91 9.26
C ASN A 62 -5.08 13.51 8.62
N PRO A 63 -4.37 12.53 9.22
CA PRO A 63 -4.55 11.09 8.97
C PRO A 63 -6.02 10.66 8.92
N ASN A 64 -6.31 9.62 8.15
CA ASN A 64 -7.60 8.95 8.19
C ASN A 64 -7.86 8.41 9.62
N PRO A 65 -9.04 8.66 10.22
CA PRO A 65 -9.34 8.19 11.58
C PRO A 65 -9.28 6.66 11.72
N GLN A 66 -9.68 5.92 10.67
CA GLN A 66 -9.60 4.47 10.66
C GLN A 66 -8.36 4.03 9.89
N LEU A 67 -7.54 3.18 10.51
CA LEU A 67 -6.39 2.60 9.83
C LEU A 67 -6.86 1.51 8.86
N LEU A 68 -6.68 1.72 7.55
CA LEU A 68 -7.03 0.73 6.52
C LEU A 68 -5.91 -0.30 6.35
N ILE A 69 -5.72 -1.11 7.39
CA ILE A 69 -4.58 -2.03 7.53
C ILE A 69 -4.45 -2.95 6.31
N GLY A 70 -3.23 -3.03 5.76
CA GLY A 70 -2.86 -3.95 4.69
C GLY A 70 -3.13 -3.44 3.27
N ALA A 71 -3.80 -2.29 3.11
CA ALA A 71 -4.03 -1.74 1.78
C ALA A 71 -2.73 -1.23 1.15
N LEU A 72 -2.42 -1.73 -0.04
CA LEU A 72 -1.42 -1.17 -0.95
C LEU A 72 -1.97 0.07 -1.65
N VAL A 73 -1.25 1.20 -1.53
CA VAL A 73 -1.57 2.44 -2.27
C VAL A 73 -1.01 2.41 -3.70
N GLY A 74 -1.47 3.33 -4.57
CA GLY A 74 -0.96 3.47 -5.94
C GLY A 74 0.55 3.67 -6.02
N GLY A 75 1.13 4.41 -5.07
CA GLY A 75 2.57 4.51 -4.88
C GLY A 75 3.20 5.75 -5.52
N PRO A 76 4.53 5.75 -5.68
CA PRO A 76 5.28 6.93 -6.11
C PRO A 76 5.25 7.14 -7.63
N ASP A 77 5.69 8.31 -8.07
CA ASP A 77 6.01 8.56 -9.47
C ASP A 77 7.28 7.79 -9.93
N GLN A 78 7.61 7.94 -11.22
CA GLN A 78 8.78 7.30 -11.83
C GLN A 78 10.15 7.73 -11.25
N ASN A 79 10.19 8.78 -10.44
CA ASN A 79 11.39 9.31 -9.78
C ASN A 79 11.36 9.08 -8.25
N ASP A 80 10.53 8.15 -7.77
CA ASP A 80 10.33 7.83 -6.36
C ASP A 80 9.71 8.97 -5.52
N ASN A 81 9.12 10.00 -6.14
CA ASN A 81 8.41 11.04 -5.40
C ASN A 81 7.01 10.55 -5.02
N TYR A 82 6.64 10.79 -3.76
CA TYR A 82 5.33 10.43 -3.22
C TYR A 82 4.90 11.43 -2.16
N GLU A 83 3.64 11.85 -2.24
CA GLU A 83 2.99 12.72 -1.27
C GLU A 83 1.75 12.01 -0.68
N ASP A 84 1.63 11.98 0.66
CA ASP A 84 0.49 11.35 1.35
C ASP A 84 -0.70 12.32 1.43
N ARG A 85 -1.47 12.33 0.35
CA ARG A 85 -2.57 13.26 0.11
C ARG A 85 -3.82 12.51 -0.32
N ARG A 86 -4.88 12.65 0.48
CA ARG A 86 -6.18 12.02 0.23
C ARG A 86 -6.82 12.44 -1.09
N ASP A 87 -6.56 13.66 -1.55
CA ASP A 87 -7.08 14.19 -2.81
C ASP A 87 -6.27 13.75 -4.03
N ASP A 88 -5.06 13.19 -3.84
CA ASP A 88 -4.29 12.54 -4.89
C ASP A 88 -4.75 11.09 -5.06
N TYR A 89 -5.79 10.93 -5.89
CA TYR A 89 -6.32 9.63 -6.25
C TYR A 89 -5.38 8.81 -7.14
N VAL A 90 -4.20 9.31 -7.55
CA VAL A 90 -3.23 8.53 -8.32
C VAL A 90 -2.28 7.83 -7.36
N MET A 91 -1.63 8.60 -6.47
CA MET A 91 -0.65 8.06 -5.54
C MET A 91 -1.29 7.35 -4.34
N ASN A 92 -2.46 7.81 -3.90
CA ASN A 92 -3.14 7.35 -2.68
C ASN A 92 -4.42 6.54 -2.94
N GLU A 93 -4.70 6.13 -4.19
CA GLU A 93 -5.76 5.17 -4.46
C GLU A 93 -5.49 3.85 -3.74
N VAL A 94 -6.56 3.18 -3.32
CA VAL A 94 -6.52 1.81 -2.83
C VAL A 94 -7.66 1.04 -3.48
N THR A 95 -7.35 -0.14 -4.03
CA THR A 95 -8.34 -0.96 -4.72
C THR A 95 -8.17 -2.44 -4.38
N THR A 96 -9.19 -3.24 -4.68
CA THR A 96 -9.12 -4.69 -4.51
C THR A 96 -8.10 -5.34 -5.43
N ASP A 97 -7.96 -4.84 -6.67
CA ASP A 97 -7.05 -5.39 -7.67
C ASP A 97 -5.58 -5.09 -7.36
N TYR A 98 -5.26 -3.92 -6.77
CA TYR A 98 -3.91 -3.60 -6.30
C TYR A 98 -3.42 -4.67 -5.29
N ASN A 99 -4.32 -5.11 -4.42
CA ASN A 99 -3.99 -6.06 -3.36
C ASN A 99 -4.00 -7.52 -3.81
N ALA A 100 -4.77 -7.88 -4.85
CA ALA A 100 -4.93 -9.27 -5.28
C ALA A 100 -3.60 -9.93 -5.72
N GLY A 101 -2.86 -9.25 -6.61
CA GLY A 101 -1.54 -9.71 -7.05
C GLY A 101 -0.51 -9.65 -5.93
N PHE A 102 -0.48 -8.53 -5.19
CA PHE A 102 0.41 -8.33 -4.05
C PHE A 102 0.29 -9.46 -3.01
N GLN A 103 -0.91 -9.74 -2.52
CA GLN A 103 -1.17 -10.80 -1.54
C GLN A 103 -0.73 -12.18 -2.05
N SER A 104 -0.97 -12.47 -3.33
CA SER A 104 -0.57 -13.74 -3.95
C SER A 104 0.95 -13.91 -4.04
N VAL A 105 1.67 -12.84 -4.40
CA VAL A 105 3.14 -12.85 -4.45
C VAL A 105 3.73 -13.00 -3.06
N VAL A 106 3.20 -12.29 -2.06
CA VAL A 106 3.65 -12.42 -0.66
C VAL A 106 3.49 -13.86 -0.17
N ALA A 107 2.33 -14.49 -0.41
CA ALA A 107 2.12 -15.90 -0.08
C ALA A 107 3.09 -16.83 -0.81
N GLY A 108 3.35 -16.56 -2.10
CA GLY A 108 4.30 -17.31 -2.92
C GLY A 108 5.74 -17.22 -2.40
N LEU A 109 6.20 -16.03 -2.01
CA LEU A 109 7.53 -15.81 -1.45
C LEU A 109 7.68 -16.49 -0.08
N LEU A 110 6.67 -16.37 0.79
CA LEU A 110 6.65 -17.05 2.09
C LEU A 110 6.71 -18.57 1.93
N HIS A 111 5.90 -19.14 1.02
CA HIS A 111 5.93 -20.57 0.73
C HIS A 111 7.31 -21.05 0.27
N ARG A 112 8.10 -20.20 -0.39
CA ARG A 112 9.47 -20.53 -0.79
C ARG A 112 10.47 -20.45 0.35
N GLN A 113 10.30 -19.54 1.30
CA GLN A 113 11.16 -19.42 2.48
C GLN A 113 10.92 -20.54 3.50
N LEU A 114 9.69 -21.01 3.64
CA LEU A 114 9.31 -22.05 4.60
C LEU A 114 9.63 -23.48 4.14
N LYS A 115 10.14 -23.68 2.92
CA LYS A 115 10.62 -24.99 2.47
C LYS A 115 11.94 -25.32 3.17
N VAL A 116 11.79 -25.90 4.36
CA VAL A 116 12.78 -26.73 5.06
C VAL A 116 12.90 -28.08 4.35
#